data_AF-A0A538HLJ8-F1
#
_entry.id   AF-A0A538HLJ8-F1
#
_cell.length_a   1.000
_cell.length_b   1.000
_cell.length_c   1.000
_cell.angle_alpha   90.00
_cell.angle_beta   90.00
_cell.angle_gamma   90.00
#
_symmetry.space_group_name_H-M   'P 1'
#
loop_
_entity.id
_entity.type
_entity.pdbx_description
1 polymer ?
#
loop_
_entity_poly.entity_id
_entity_poly.type
_entity_poly.pdbx_seq_one_letter_code
_entity_poly.pdbx_strand_id
1 'polypeptide(L)'
;MGRKLLWASLVLAPATFVADLLHAGHVALFLLAAVALVPLAWLIGEATEHAAGHTGPGIGGFLNASFGNAPELIIALLAVADALPNVVRGSLAGSVVSNLLLVLGVTMLLGPDRAELDRRSLLVQLLLVAVAVLAFLVPAVPGFHGNPERHSLAVVGIPVAVVLLALYTGVTVANLRRHRRRYAASGGVATGWSLTRALVALGIATAATALISEILVHSLHSFAKAAGLSEFFVAAVIVAIVGNAAEHGGAIVIARHGNAELASEIAVSSSAQVALFVTPAVALLSFAVTPALSLAFRPVELGAMGAAAVAVGIAVANGRSRRWEGAVLVVAYLAVVGAFLAVGDR
;
A
#
# COMPACT_ATOMS: atom_id res chain seq x y z
N MET A 1 -0.78 24.37 6.09
CA MET A 1 0.12 24.55 4.94
C MET A 1 0.11 23.34 4.00
N GLY A 2 0.20 22.10 4.52
CA GLY A 2 0.22 20.86 3.72
C GLY A 2 -0.96 20.63 2.76
N ARG A 3 -2.22 20.78 3.19
CA ARG A 3 -3.38 20.58 2.28
C ARG A 3 -3.36 21.51 1.07
N LYS A 4 -2.98 22.79 1.24
CA LYS A 4 -2.88 23.75 0.11
C LYS A 4 -1.81 23.33 -0.90
N LEU A 5 -0.69 22.78 -0.42
CA LEU A 5 0.36 22.23 -1.28
C LEU A 5 -0.13 21.01 -2.05
N LEU A 6 -0.85 20.09 -1.39
CA LEU A 6 -1.41 18.89 -2.04
C LEU A 6 -2.43 19.25 -3.14
N TRP A 7 -3.30 20.22 -2.87
CA TRP A 7 -4.21 20.76 -3.88
C TRP A 7 -3.47 21.41 -5.05
N ALA A 8 -2.44 22.21 -4.78
CA ALA A 8 -1.63 22.82 -5.83
C ALA A 8 -0.89 21.76 -6.66
N SER A 9 -0.38 20.70 -6.03
CA SER A 9 0.33 19.62 -6.72
C SER A 9 -0.56 18.71 -7.55
N LEU A 10 -1.89 18.80 -7.46
CA LEU A 10 -2.78 18.09 -8.40
C LEU A 10 -2.58 18.55 -9.85
N VAL A 11 -2.01 19.74 -10.08
CA VAL A 11 -1.61 20.20 -11.42
C VAL A 11 -0.52 19.33 -12.05
N LEU A 12 0.20 18.55 -11.24
CA LEU A 12 1.23 17.64 -11.75
C LEU A 12 0.61 16.54 -12.61
N ALA A 13 -0.59 16.06 -12.32
CA ALA A 13 -1.25 15.04 -13.15
C ALA A 13 -1.47 15.51 -14.60
N PRO A 14 -2.18 16.63 -14.88
CA PRO A 14 -2.31 17.12 -16.25
C PRO A 14 -0.96 17.56 -16.84
N ALA A 15 -0.01 18.07 -16.05
CA ALA A 15 1.32 18.41 -16.55
C ALA A 15 2.10 17.17 -17.01
N THR A 16 2.04 16.07 -16.27
CA THR A 16 2.64 14.79 -16.66
C THR A 16 2.00 14.25 -17.92
N PHE A 17 0.67 14.33 -18.03
CA PHE A 17 -0.03 13.90 -19.25
C PHE A 17 0.36 14.74 -20.47
N VAL A 18 0.47 16.06 -20.32
CA VAL A 18 0.96 16.94 -21.40
C VAL A 18 2.41 16.62 -21.75
N ALA A 19 3.27 16.35 -20.77
CA ALA A 19 4.66 15.95 -21.01
C ALA A 19 4.74 14.64 -21.81
N ASP A 20 3.85 13.69 -21.55
CA ASP A 20 3.72 12.43 -22.29
C ASP A 20 3.28 12.68 -23.75
N LEU A 21 2.28 13.53 -23.97
CA LEU A 21 1.85 13.94 -25.32
C LEU A 21 2.97 14.64 -26.10
N LEU A 22 3.84 15.37 -25.41
CA LEU A 22 5.01 16.02 -25.99
C LEU A 22 6.22 15.07 -26.13
N HIS A 23 6.04 13.77 -25.87
CA HIS A 23 7.07 12.74 -25.97
C HIS A 23 8.33 13.08 -25.15
N ALA A 24 8.13 13.61 -23.93
CA ALA A 24 9.23 13.86 -23.01
C ALA A 24 10.01 12.57 -22.72
N GLY A 25 11.28 12.70 -22.33
CA GLY A 25 12.12 11.53 -22.05
C GLY A 25 11.54 10.65 -20.92
N HIS A 26 11.58 9.33 -21.10
CA HIS A 26 11.00 8.35 -20.17
C HIS A 26 11.49 8.51 -18.72
N VAL A 27 12.75 8.90 -18.50
CA VAL A 27 13.25 9.19 -17.14
C VAL A 27 12.49 10.35 -16.49
N ALA A 28 12.23 11.42 -17.23
CA ALA A 28 11.45 12.56 -16.75
C ALA A 28 9.99 12.17 -16.54
N LEU A 29 9.40 11.39 -17.46
CA LEU A 29 8.03 10.88 -17.33
C LEU A 29 7.86 10.02 -16.08
N PHE A 30 8.81 9.13 -15.79
CA PHE A 30 8.78 8.31 -14.58
C PHE A 30 8.76 9.18 -13.31
N LEU A 31 9.67 10.15 -13.22
CA LEU A 31 9.77 11.05 -12.07
C LEU A 31 8.52 11.92 -11.92
N LEU A 32 8.02 12.49 -13.02
CA LEU A 32 6.80 13.30 -13.03
C LEU A 32 5.57 12.47 -12.64
N ALA A 33 5.43 11.26 -13.16
CA ALA A 33 4.35 10.34 -12.81
C ALA A 33 4.41 9.93 -11.34
N ALA A 34 5.58 9.54 -10.84
CA ALA A 34 5.79 9.17 -9.45
C ALA A 34 5.37 10.30 -8.49
N VAL A 35 5.76 11.54 -8.77
CA VAL A 35 5.38 12.68 -7.93
C VAL A 35 3.91 13.06 -8.10
N ALA A 36 3.35 12.95 -9.31
CA ALA A 36 1.95 13.25 -9.58
C ALA A 36 0.96 12.27 -8.90
N LEU A 37 1.37 11.02 -8.70
CA LEU A 37 0.55 10.00 -8.03
C LEU A 37 0.35 10.28 -6.54
N VAL A 38 1.31 10.92 -5.87
CA VAL A 38 1.22 11.25 -4.43
C VAL A 38 -0.01 12.11 -4.08
N PRO A 39 -0.26 13.27 -4.70
CA PRO A 39 -1.45 14.06 -4.41
C PRO A 39 -2.75 13.41 -4.92
N LEU A 40 -2.70 12.57 -5.96
CA LEU A 40 -3.87 11.83 -6.43
C LEU A 40 -4.31 10.76 -5.43
N ALA A 41 -3.36 9.99 -4.90
CA ALA A 41 -3.61 9.03 -3.82
C ALA A 41 -4.24 9.74 -2.60
N TRP A 42 -3.73 10.93 -2.26
CA TRP A 42 -4.29 11.73 -1.16
C TRP A 42 -5.73 12.16 -1.45
N LEU A 43 -6.02 12.62 -2.67
CA LEU A 43 -7.37 13.01 -3.06
C LEU A 43 -8.35 11.82 -3.04
N ILE A 44 -7.90 10.63 -3.46
CA ILE A 44 -8.69 9.39 -3.33
C ILE A 44 -9.00 9.09 -1.87
N GLY A 45 -8.01 9.15 -0.97
CA GLY A 45 -8.21 8.91 0.45
C GLY A 45 -9.20 9.90 1.10
N GLU A 46 -9.02 11.20 0.85
CA GLU A 46 -9.91 12.25 1.35
C GLU A 46 -11.33 12.08 0.80
N ALA A 47 -11.49 11.85 -0.52
CA ALA A 47 -12.80 11.66 -1.13
C ALA A 47 -13.51 10.40 -0.59
N THR A 48 -12.75 9.32 -0.36
CA THR A 48 -13.24 8.08 0.24
C THR A 48 -13.74 8.30 1.66
N GLU A 49 -13.01 9.06 2.48
CA GLU A 49 -13.41 9.40 3.85
C GLU A 49 -14.73 10.20 3.88
N HIS A 50 -14.86 11.23 3.03
CA HIS A 50 -16.10 12.01 2.91
C HIS A 50 -17.28 11.15 2.41
N ALA A 51 -17.06 10.26 1.43
CA ALA A 51 -18.09 9.35 0.94
C ALA A 51 -18.51 8.33 2.01
N ALA A 52 -17.55 7.79 2.76
CA ALA A 52 -17.79 6.85 3.85
C ALA A 52 -18.63 7.48 4.98
N GLY A 53 -18.40 8.75 5.29
CA GLY A 53 -19.19 9.51 6.27
C GLY A 53 -20.69 9.60 5.94
N HIS A 54 -21.06 9.54 4.65
CA HIS A 54 -22.45 9.65 4.20
C HIS A 54 -23.17 8.31 4.02
N THR A 55 -22.43 7.20 3.92
CA THR A 55 -22.98 5.89 3.50
C THR A 55 -23.15 4.91 4.67
N GLY A 56 -22.82 5.37 5.89
CA GLY A 56 -22.92 4.61 7.12
C GLY A 56 -21.81 3.56 7.26
N PRO A 57 -21.67 2.92 8.44
CA PRO A 57 -20.44 2.19 8.75
C PRO A 57 -20.17 0.96 7.87
N GLY A 58 -21.21 0.36 7.28
CA GLY A 58 -21.06 -0.83 6.42
C GLY A 58 -20.49 -0.48 5.06
N ILE A 59 -21.21 0.36 4.31
CA ILE A 59 -20.80 0.81 2.98
C ILE A 59 -19.54 1.69 3.08
N GLY A 60 -19.45 2.56 4.09
CA GLY A 60 -18.28 3.38 4.30
C GLY A 60 -17.01 2.57 4.61
N GLY A 61 -17.13 1.50 5.39
CA GLY A 61 -16.02 0.57 5.61
C GLY A 61 -15.58 -0.14 4.34
N PHE A 62 -16.52 -0.54 3.47
CA PHE A 62 -16.22 -1.13 2.17
C PHE A 62 -15.55 -0.14 1.21
N LEU A 63 -16.05 1.10 1.15
CA LEU A 63 -15.44 2.17 0.35
C LEU A 63 -14.01 2.42 0.81
N ASN A 64 -13.77 2.50 2.12
CA ASN A 64 -12.43 2.71 2.67
C ASN A 64 -11.48 1.56 2.36
N ALA A 65 -11.92 0.31 2.56
CA ALA A 65 -11.13 -0.87 2.23
C ALA A 65 -10.74 -0.93 0.74
N SER A 66 -11.69 -0.59 -0.15
CA SER A 66 -11.51 -0.71 -1.59
C SER A 66 -10.71 0.46 -2.16
N PHE A 67 -11.20 1.69 -1.98
CA PHE A 67 -10.61 2.88 -2.59
C PHE A 67 -9.40 3.42 -1.84
N GLY A 68 -9.27 3.15 -0.54
CA GLY A 68 -8.06 3.51 0.22
C GLY A 68 -6.78 2.91 -0.38
N ASN A 69 -6.89 1.69 -0.90
CA ASN A 69 -5.81 0.95 -1.57
C ASN A 69 -5.90 1.00 -3.11
N ALA A 70 -6.71 1.90 -3.68
CA ALA A 70 -6.89 1.98 -5.13
C ALA A 70 -5.60 2.31 -5.88
N PRO A 71 -4.73 3.24 -5.44
CA PRO A 71 -3.48 3.52 -6.13
C PRO A 71 -2.61 2.28 -6.31
N GLU A 72 -2.41 1.49 -5.26
CA GLU A 72 -1.62 0.25 -5.27
C GLU A 72 -2.25 -0.79 -6.20
N LEU A 73 -3.58 -0.98 -6.09
CA LEU A 73 -4.31 -1.91 -6.92
C LEU A 73 -4.22 -1.54 -8.40
N ILE A 74 -4.37 -0.26 -8.75
CA ILE A 74 -4.30 0.25 -10.13
C ILE A 74 -2.89 0.05 -10.70
N ILE A 75 -1.85 0.48 -9.97
CA ILE A 75 -0.45 0.33 -10.41
C ILE A 75 -0.13 -1.15 -10.61
N ALA A 76 -0.54 -2.02 -9.69
CA ALA A 76 -0.31 -3.45 -9.77
C ALA A 76 -1.04 -4.10 -10.96
N LEU A 77 -2.31 -3.75 -11.20
CA LEU A 77 -3.08 -4.29 -12.32
C LEU A 77 -2.54 -3.85 -13.69
N LEU A 78 -2.08 -2.61 -13.81
CA LEU A 78 -1.43 -2.12 -15.03
C LEU A 78 -0.09 -2.83 -15.26
N ALA A 79 0.72 -3.01 -14.21
CA ALA A 79 1.95 -3.79 -14.32
C ALA A 79 1.69 -5.28 -14.63
N VAL A 80 0.56 -5.85 -14.20
CA VAL A 80 0.12 -7.18 -14.65
C VAL A 80 -0.21 -7.17 -16.14
N ALA A 81 -0.92 -6.14 -16.62
CA ALA A 81 -1.29 -6.01 -18.03
C ALA A 81 -0.07 -5.92 -18.96
N ASP A 82 1.01 -5.29 -18.49
CA ASP A 82 2.28 -5.18 -19.21
C ASP A 82 3.19 -6.40 -19.02
N ALA A 83 2.68 -7.49 -18.42
CA ALA A 83 3.42 -8.72 -18.14
C ALA A 83 4.70 -8.49 -17.31
N LEU A 84 4.63 -7.63 -16.29
CA LEU A 84 5.73 -7.30 -15.37
C LEU A 84 5.53 -7.92 -13.97
N PRO A 85 5.49 -9.25 -13.81
CA PRO A 85 5.16 -9.89 -12.53
C PRO A 85 6.20 -9.60 -11.42
N ASN A 86 7.45 -9.31 -11.79
CA ASN A 86 8.49 -8.89 -10.84
C ASN A 86 8.23 -7.49 -10.26
N VAL A 87 7.73 -6.56 -11.10
CA VAL A 87 7.32 -5.22 -10.64
C VAL A 87 6.11 -5.34 -9.71
N VAL A 88 5.14 -6.18 -10.07
CA VAL A 88 3.92 -6.38 -9.26
C VAL A 88 4.24 -6.96 -7.88
N ARG A 89 4.97 -8.08 -7.81
CA ARG A 89 5.32 -8.68 -6.51
C ARG A 89 6.25 -7.78 -5.70
N GLY A 90 7.20 -7.13 -6.38
CA GLY A 90 8.11 -6.18 -5.75
C GLY A 90 7.36 -5.03 -5.09
N SER A 91 6.45 -4.36 -5.80
CA SER A 91 5.69 -3.24 -5.25
C SER A 91 4.75 -3.66 -4.11
N LEU A 92 4.11 -4.83 -4.20
CA LEU A 92 3.25 -5.36 -3.14
C LEU A 92 4.03 -5.73 -1.87
N ALA A 93 5.15 -6.44 -2.00
CA ALA A 93 6.00 -6.78 -0.86
C ALA A 93 6.66 -5.53 -0.26
N GLY A 94 7.14 -4.63 -1.13
CA GLY A 94 7.70 -3.34 -0.77
C GLY A 94 6.73 -2.48 0.01
N SER A 95 5.46 -2.46 -0.39
CA SER A 95 4.38 -1.73 0.27
C SER A 95 4.17 -2.21 1.72
N VAL A 96 4.07 -3.52 1.93
CA VAL A 96 3.99 -4.12 3.28
C VAL A 96 5.19 -3.73 4.13
N VAL A 97 6.41 -3.87 3.58
CA VAL A 97 7.65 -3.56 4.30
C VAL A 97 7.76 -2.07 4.62
N SER A 98 7.44 -1.17 3.68
CA SER A 98 7.49 0.27 3.90
C SER A 98 6.50 0.70 4.98
N ASN A 99 5.30 0.14 4.98
CA ASN A 99 4.27 0.51 5.95
C ASN A 99 4.66 0.08 7.37
N LEU A 100 5.21 -1.13 7.51
CA LEU A 100 5.69 -1.66 8.79
C LEU A 100 6.95 -0.97 9.31
N LEU A 101 7.96 -0.74 8.46
CA LEU A 101 9.26 -0.26 8.93
C LEU A 101 9.44 1.24 8.74
N LEU A 102 9.21 1.75 7.53
CA LEU A 102 9.45 3.15 7.21
C LEU A 102 8.38 4.04 7.82
N VAL A 103 7.10 3.80 7.52
CA VAL A 103 6.00 4.67 7.94
C VAL A 103 5.89 4.65 9.45
N LEU A 104 5.72 3.48 10.05
CA LEU A 104 5.64 3.35 11.50
C LEU A 104 6.91 3.89 12.18
N GLY A 105 8.10 3.62 11.62
CA GLY A 105 9.35 4.15 12.16
C GLY A 105 9.36 5.69 12.19
N VAL A 106 8.93 6.32 11.10
CA VAL A 106 8.83 7.78 10.98
C VAL A 106 7.72 8.35 11.86
N THR A 107 6.56 7.70 11.98
CA THR A 107 5.49 8.15 12.89
C THR A 107 5.93 8.09 14.35
N MET A 108 6.64 7.04 14.76
CA MET A 108 7.21 6.92 16.11
C MET A 108 8.33 7.95 16.37
N LEU A 109 9.16 8.25 15.37
CA LEU A 109 10.22 9.26 15.46
C LEU A 109 9.66 10.68 15.63
N LEU A 110 8.67 11.03 14.83
CA LEU A 110 8.11 12.39 14.76
C LEU A 110 6.94 12.60 15.74
N GLY A 111 6.41 11.52 16.30
CA GLY A 111 5.34 11.54 17.28
C GLY A 111 5.79 11.87 18.71
N PRO A 112 4.82 11.93 19.64
CA PRO A 112 5.10 12.04 21.07
C PRO A 112 5.85 10.81 21.59
N ASP A 113 6.90 11.04 22.37
CA ASP A 113 7.64 9.95 23.02
C ASP A 113 6.80 9.35 24.16
N ARG A 114 6.86 8.03 24.33
CA ARG A 114 6.12 7.24 25.33
C ARG A 114 4.59 7.32 25.23
N ALA A 115 4.04 7.70 24.07
CA ALA A 115 2.60 7.69 23.88
C ALA A 115 2.04 6.26 23.85
N GLU A 116 0.84 6.07 24.41
CA GLU A 116 0.16 4.78 24.48
C GLU A 116 -0.25 4.32 23.07
N LEU A 117 -0.20 3.00 22.87
CA LEU A 117 -0.59 2.32 21.65
C LEU A 117 -1.62 1.24 21.97
N ASP A 118 -2.58 1.00 21.08
CA ASP A 118 -3.43 -0.19 21.15
C ASP A 118 -2.64 -1.43 20.71
N ARG A 119 -1.82 -1.94 21.63
CA ARG A 119 -1.01 -3.15 21.42
C ARG A 119 -1.83 -4.31 20.87
N ARG A 120 -3.07 -4.48 21.35
CA ARG A 120 -3.88 -5.62 20.95
C ARG A 120 -4.28 -5.50 19.49
N SER A 121 -4.68 -4.31 19.05
CA SER A 121 -5.04 -4.08 17.64
C SER A 121 -3.83 -4.28 16.72
N LEU A 122 -2.70 -3.65 17.07
CA LEU A 122 -1.45 -3.77 16.30
C LEU A 122 -0.98 -5.23 16.18
N LEU A 123 -0.96 -5.99 17.29
CA LEU A 123 -0.54 -7.40 17.26
C LEU A 123 -1.48 -8.28 16.42
N VAL A 124 -2.78 -7.99 16.39
CA VAL A 124 -3.72 -8.71 15.52
C VAL A 124 -3.41 -8.43 14.05
N GLN A 125 -3.13 -7.18 13.69
CA GLN A 125 -2.78 -6.82 12.31
C GLN A 125 -1.45 -7.45 11.86
N LEU A 126 -0.43 -7.45 12.73
CA LEU A 126 0.84 -8.13 12.46
C LEU A 126 0.67 -9.64 12.32
N LEU A 127 -0.20 -10.26 13.11
CA LEU A 127 -0.55 -11.66 12.97
C LEU A 127 -1.20 -11.94 11.61
N LEU A 128 -2.08 -11.04 11.13
CA LEU A 128 -2.67 -11.18 9.80
C LEU A 128 -1.58 -11.12 8.71
N VAL A 129 -0.64 -10.17 8.80
CA VAL A 129 0.50 -10.12 7.87
C VAL A 129 1.32 -11.42 7.93
N ALA A 130 1.60 -11.94 9.12
CA ALA A 130 2.31 -13.22 9.27
C ALA A 130 1.55 -14.39 8.64
N VAL A 131 0.22 -14.46 8.82
CA VAL A 131 -0.64 -15.45 8.17
C VAL A 131 -0.60 -15.32 6.65
N ALA A 132 -0.61 -14.10 6.11
CA ALA A 132 -0.48 -13.87 4.66
C ALA A 132 0.87 -14.34 4.13
N VAL A 133 1.98 -14.02 4.81
CA VAL A 133 3.32 -14.49 4.44
C VAL A 133 3.39 -16.03 4.45
N LEU A 134 2.83 -16.68 5.48
CA LEU A 134 2.75 -18.14 5.54
C LEU A 134 1.92 -18.73 4.41
N ALA A 135 0.80 -18.10 4.06
CA ALA A 135 -0.05 -18.55 2.96
C ALA A 135 0.64 -18.37 1.59
N PHE A 136 1.40 -17.29 1.41
CA PHE A 136 2.19 -17.05 0.19
C PHE A 136 3.32 -18.07 -0.01
N LEU A 137 3.81 -18.73 1.03
CA LEU A 137 4.78 -19.83 0.88
C LEU A 137 4.23 -20.98 0.02
N VAL A 138 2.91 -21.20 0.00
CA VAL A 138 2.27 -22.30 -0.75
C VAL A 138 2.56 -22.19 -2.26
N PRO A 139 2.29 -21.07 -2.94
CA PRO A 139 2.69 -20.87 -4.33
C PRO A 139 4.18 -20.49 -4.50
N ALA A 140 4.81 -19.87 -3.50
CA ALA A 140 6.18 -19.38 -3.62
C ALA A 140 7.25 -20.45 -3.57
N VAL A 141 7.17 -21.40 -2.62
CA VAL A 141 8.20 -22.45 -2.47
C VAL A 141 8.36 -23.30 -3.74
N PRO A 142 7.29 -23.76 -4.41
CA PRO A 142 7.43 -24.43 -5.70
C PRO A 142 7.97 -23.51 -6.81
N GLY A 143 7.81 -22.19 -6.69
CA GLY A 143 8.37 -21.18 -7.59
C GLY A 143 9.84 -20.84 -7.34
N PHE A 144 10.47 -21.36 -6.28
CA PHE A 144 11.91 -21.17 -6.04
C PHE A 144 12.79 -21.95 -7.03
N HIS A 145 12.23 -23.00 -7.64
CA HIS A 145 12.90 -23.81 -8.64
C HIS A 145 12.11 -23.82 -9.95
N GLY A 146 12.81 -23.69 -11.08
CA GLY A 146 12.19 -23.61 -12.41
C GLY A 146 11.57 -22.24 -12.71
N ASN A 147 10.65 -22.19 -13.68
CA ASN A 147 10.00 -20.94 -14.09
C ASN A 147 8.97 -20.47 -13.02
N PRO A 148 9.17 -19.32 -12.34
CA PRO A 148 8.24 -18.79 -11.35
C PRO A 148 6.95 -18.22 -11.98
N GLU A 149 6.93 -17.92 -13.27
CA GLU A 149 5.79 -17.32 -13.98
C GLU A 149 4.90 -18.36 -14.67
N ARG A 150 5.11 -19.65 -14.38
CA ARG A 150 4.29 -20.71 -14.98
C ARG A 150 2.85 -20.63 -14.48
N HIS A 151 1.90 -20.82 -15.41
CA HIS A 151 0.46 -20.73 -15.13
C HIS A 151 -0.01 -21.65 -13.99
N SER A 152 0.62 -22.83 -13.82
CA SER A 152 0.28 -23.73 -12.73
C SER A 152 0.49 -23.12 -11.33
N LEU A 153 1.45 -22.20 -11.17
CA LEU A 153 1.63 -21.48 -9.89
C LEU A 153 0.57 -20.41 -9.66
N ALA A 154 0.10 -19.74 -10.73
CA ALA A 154 -1.02 -18.81 -10.64
C ALA A 154 -2.28 -19.56 -10.18
N VAL A 155 -2.55 -20.75 -10.73
CA VAL A 155 -3.69 -21.60 -10.33
C VAL A 155 -3.58 -22.05 -8.87
N VAL A 156 -2.39 -22.47 -8.41
CA VAL A 156 -2.13 -22.79 -6.99
C VAL A 156 -2.34 -21.58 -6.07
N GLY A 157 -2.17 -20.36 -6.59
CA GLY A 157 -2.45 -19.12 -5.89
C GLY A 157 -3.94 -18.83 -5.65
N ILE A 158 -4.86 -19.41 -6.42
CA ILE A 158 -6.31 -19.11 -6.32
C ILE A 158 -6.86 -19.45 -4.92
N PRO A 159 -6.70 -20.68 -4.37
CA PRO A 159 -7.23 -20.99 -3.05
C PRO A 159 -6.61 -20.12 -1.95
N VAL A 160 -5.31 -19.80 -2.07
CA VAL A 160 -4.61 -18.91 -1.15
C VAL A 160 -5.24 -17.51 -1.17
N ALA A 161 -5.44 -16.94 -2.35
CA ALA A 161 -6.04 -15.62 -2.51
C ALA A 161 -7.48 -15.58 -1.95
N VAL A 162 -8.29 -16.60 -2.25
CA VAL A 162 -9.68 -16.70 -1.74
C VAL A 162 -9.72 -16.78 -0.22
N VAL A 163 -8.85 -17.60 0.40
CA VAL A 163 -8.80 -17.73 1.86
C VAL A 163 -8.37 -16.42 2.52
N LEU A 164 -7.37 -15.73 1.98
CA LEU A 164 -6.90 -14.45 2.51
C LEU A 164 -7.96 -13.35 2.39
N LEU A 165 -8.67 -13.27 1.26
CA LEU A 165 -9.77 -12.32 1.08
C LEU A 165 -10.94 -12.61 2.03
N ALA A 166 -11.27 -13.89 2.23
CA ALA A 166 -12.30 -14.29 3.16
C ALA A 166 -11.92 -13.92 4.60
N LEU A 167 -10.65 -14.13 4.99
CA LEU A 167 -10.12 -13.73 6.29
C LEU A 167 -10.17 -12.21 6.47
N TYR A 168 -9.69 -11.45 5.49
CA TYR A 168 -9.75 -9.98 5.50
C TYR A 168 -11.18 -9.46 5.65
N THR A 169 -12.10 -10.00 4.86
CA THR A 169 -13.52 -9.63 4.90
C THR A 169 -14.13 -9.97 6.25
N GLY A 170 -13.84 -11.15 6.79
CA GLY A 170 -14.32 -11.59 8.11
C GLY A 170 -13.85 -10.66 9.23
N VAL A 171 -12.56 -10.32 9.26
CA VAL A 171 -11.97 -9.39 10.26
C VAL A 171 -12.57 -7.99 10.10
N THR A 172 -12.64 -7.47 8.89
CA THR A 172 -13.17 -6.14 8.60
C THR A 172 -14.64 -6.04 9.02
N VAL A 173 -15.46 -7.03 8.67
CA VAL A 173 -16.87 -7.09 9.08
C VAL A 173 -17.01 -7.19 10.60
N ALA A 174 -16.16 -7.97 11.28
CA ALA A 174 -16.18 -8.07 12.73
C ALA A 174 -15.81 -6.71 13.39
N ASN A 175 -14.82 -6.00 12.86
CA ASN A 175 -14.42 -4.68 13.34
C ASN A 175 -15.52 -3.64 13.12
N LEU A 176 -16.14 -3.61 11.93
CA LEU A 176 -17.27 -2.72 11.63
C LEU A 176 -18.48 -3.00 12.52
N ARG A 177 -18.79 -4.26 12.81
CA ARG A 177 -19.88 -4.63 13.76
C ARG A 177 -19.58 -4.15 15.18
N ARG A 178 -18.33 -4.22 15.63
CA ARG A 178 -17.91 -3.69 16.94
C ARG A 178 -18.01 -2.16 16.98
N HIS A 179 -17.60 -1.45 15.93
CA HIS A 179 -17.69 0.01 15.87
C HIS A 179 -19.12 0.53 15.71
N ARG A 180 -20.00 -0.16 14.95
CA ARG A 180 -21.43 0.18 14.85
C ARG A 180 -22.11 0.27 16.22
N ARG A 181 -21.77 -0.65 17.14
CA ARG A 181 -22.32 -0.65 18.50
C ARG A 181 -21.88 0.57 19.34
N ARG A 182 -20.76 1.20 18.99
CA ARG A 182 -20.25 2.42 19.65
C ARG A 182 -20.75 3.70 18.97
N TYR A 183 -20.83 3.72 17.63
CA TYR A 183 -21.31 4.87 16.85
C TYR A 183 -22.83 5.09 16.97
N ALA A 184 -23.63 4.06 17.25
CA ALA A 184 -25.06 4.22 17.51
C ALA A 184 -25.37 5.12 18.73
N ALA A 185 -24.37 5.45 19.56
CA ALA A 185 -24.50 6.37 20.69
C ALA A 185 -24.08 7.83 20.37
N SER A 186 -23.54 8.10 19.18
CA SER A 186 -23.10 9.44 18.76
C SER A 186 -23.72 9.77 17.40
N GLY A 187 -24.85 10.49 17.44
CA GLY A 187 -25.56 11.00 16.25
C GLY A 187 -24.79 12.10 15.52
N GLY A 188 -23.62 11.77 14.99
CA GLY A 188 -22.80 12.70 14.23
C GLY A 188 -23.41 12.98 12.86
N VAL A 189 -23.82 14.24 12.63
CA VAL A 189 -24.12 14.76 11.29
C VAL A 189 -22.83 14.73 10.48
N ALA A 190 -22.87 14.14 9.27
CA ALA A 190 -21.72 14.15 8.36
C ALA A 190 -21.33 15.60 8.05
N THR A 191 -20.17 16.04 8.52
CA THR A 191 -19.59 17.36 8.20
C THR A 191 -18.52 17.15 7.15
N GLY A 192 -18.64 17.82 6.00
CA GLY A 192 -17.71 17.61 4.90
C GLY A 192 -18.30 17.85 3.51
N TRP A 193 -17.71 17.22 2.49
CA TRP A 193 -18.21 17.28 1.12
C TRP A 193 -19.56 16.57 1.00
N SER A 194 -20.47 17.08 0.18
CA SER A 194 -21.67 16.30 -0.16
C SER A 194 -21.27 14.97 -0.81
N LEU A 195 -22.07 13.93 -0.60
CA LEU A 195 -21.82 12.60 -1.19
C LEU A 195 -21.52 12.68 -2.69
N THR A 196 -22.27 13.49 -3.45
CA THR A 196 -22.04 13.69 -4.89
C THR A 196 -20.65 14.26 -5.16
N ARG A 197 -20.22 15.28 -4.42
CA ARG A 197 -18.88 15.88 -4.59
C ARG A 197 -17.78 14.87 -4.26
N ALA A 198 -17.96 14.09 -3.19
CA ALA A 198 -17.03 13.04 -2.82
C ALA A 198 -16.91 11.96 -3.90
N LEU A 199 -18.03 11.45 -4.43
CA LEU A 199 -18.01 10.44 -5.48
C LEU A 199 -17.44 10.96 -6.81
N VAL A 200 -17.75 12.22 -7.19
CA VAL A 200 -17.18 12.84 -8.39
C VAL A 200 -15.67 13.03 -8.24
N ALA A 201 -15.20 13.56 -7.12
CA ALA A 201 -13.77 13.73 -6.85
C ALA A 201 -13.06 12.37 -6.84
N LEU A 202 -13.66 11.35 -6.21
CA LEU A 202 -13.14 9.99 -6.19
C LEU A 202 -13.02 9.41 -7.60
N GLY A 203 -14.06 9.55 -8.43
CA GLY A 203 -14.04 9.07 -9.81
C GLY A 203 -12.97 9.76 -10.67
N ILE A 204 -12.87 11.09 -10.60
CA ILE A 204 -11.86 11.87 -11.33
C ILE A 204 -10.45 11.49 -10.87
N ALA A 205 -10.21 11.41 -9.55
CA ALA A 205 -8.91 11.08 -9.01
C ALA A 205 -8.50 9.65 -9.38
N THR A 206 -9.43 8.69 -9.33
CA THR A 206 -9.19 7.30 -9.73
C THR A 206 -8.83 7.20 -11.21
N ALA A 207 -9.57 7.88 -12.09
CA ALA A 207 -9.29 7.90 -13.53
C ALA A 207 -7.94 8.56 -13.84
N ALA A 208 -7.63 9.70 -13.20
CA ALA A 208 -6.33 10.35 -13.33
C ALA A 208 -5.19 9.44 -12.83
N THR A 209 -5.37 8.77 -11.69
CA THR A 209 -4.40 7.80 -11.16
C THR A 209 -4.14 6.68 -12.16
N ALA A 210 -5.18 6.13 -12.81
CA ALA A 210 -5.01 5.11 -13.84
C ALA A 210 -4.16 5.62 -15.02
N LEU A 211 -4.48 6.79 -15.57
CA LEU A 211 -3.73 7.40 -16.68
C LEU A 211 -2.27 7.66 -16.32
N ILE A 212 -2.01 8.22 -15.13
CA ILE A 212 -0.64 8.52 -14.69
C ILE A 212 0.12 7.24 -14.33
N SER A 213 -0.56 6.22 -13.79
CA SER A 213 0.06 4.92 -13.50
C SER A 213 0.48 4.20 -14.77
N GLU A 214 -0.27 4.33 -15.87
CA GLU A 214 0.12 3.79 -17.17
C GLU A 214 1.44 4.41 -17.66
N ILE A 215 1.57 5.74 -17.58
CA ILE A 215 2.83 6.45 -17.87
C ILE A 215 3.96 5.97 -16.95
N LEU A 216 3.69 5.80 -15.66
CA LEU A 216 4.67 5.31 -14.68
C LEU A 216 5.20 3.92 -15.06
N VAL A 217 4.30 2.97 -15.35
CA VAL A 217 4.67 1.58 -15.65
C VAL A 217 5.47 1.51 -16.96
N HIS A 218 5.01 2.16 -18.03
CA HIS A 218 5.71 2.18 -19.32
C HIS A 218 7.09 2.86 -19.26
N SER A 219 7.28 3.83 -18.37
CA SER A 219 8.56 4.52 -18.20
C SER A 219 9.52 3.86 -17.20
N LEU A 220 9.05 2.86 -16.44
CA LEU A 220 9.79 2.20 -15.36
C LEU A 220 11.10 1.57 -15.84
N HIS A 221 11.05 0.77 -16.91
CA HIS A 221 12.24 0.10 -17.45
C HIS A 221 13.34 1.09 -17.84
N SER A 222 12.95 2.18 -18.52
CA SER A 222 13.88 3.22 -18.95
C SER A 222 14.51 3.96 -17.76
N PHE A 223 13.72 4.24 -16.73
CA PHE A 223 14.24 4.83 -15.49
C PHE A 223 15.21 3.88 -14.78
N ALA A 224 14.83 2.61 -14.60
CA ALA A 224 15.65 1.59 -13.95
C ALA A 224 17.01 1.47 -14.64
N LYS A 225 17.01 1.35 -15.98
CA LYS A 225 18.22 1.28 -16.80
C LYS A 225 19.10 2.53 -16.67
N ALA A 226 18.51 3.73 -16.73
CA ALA A 226 19.25 4.98 -16.63
C ALA A 226 19.86 5.20 -15.24
N ALA A 227 19.17 4.74 -14.18
CA ALA A 227 19.64 4.83 -12.80
C ALA A 227 20.61 3.70 -12.40
N GLY A 228 20.81 2.69 -13.25
CA GLY A 228 21.60 1.49 -12.92
C GLY A 228 20.94 0.64 -11.83
N LEU A 229 19.61 0.64 -11.76
CA LEU A 229 18.80 -0.08 -10.79
C LEU A 229 18.03 -1.22 -11.47
N SER A 230 17.68 -2.25 -10.71
CA SER A 230 16.77 -3.30 -11.17
C SER A 230 15.32 -2.80 -11.19
N GLU A 231 14.51 -3.35 -12.09
CA GLU A 231 13.06 -3.06 -12.12
C GLU A 231 12.40 -3.48 -10.82
N PHE A 232 12.80 -4.63 -10.27
CA PHE A 232 12.40 -5.07 -8.95
C PHE A 232 12.69 -4.02 -7.86
N PHE A 233 13.90 -3.44 -7.83
CA PHE A 233 14.26 -2.46 -6.80
C PHE A 233 13.42 -1.19 -6.93
N VAL A 234 13.28 -0.69 -8.16
CA VAL A 234 12.44 0.48 -8.44
C VAL A 234 11.01 0.23 -7.98
N ALA A 235 10.47 -0.96 -8.26
CA ALA A 235 9.13 -1.33 -7.84
C ALA A 235 8.99 -1.47 -6.31
N ALA A 236 9.90 -2.22 -5.67
CA ALA A 236 9.83 -2.56 -4.26
C ALA A 236 10.17 -1.39 -3.31
N VAL A 237 10.86 -0.37 -3.80
CA VAL A 237 11.23 0.80 -2.98
C VAL A 237 10.49 2.04 -3.45
N ILE A 238 10.64 2.43 -4.72
CA ILE A 238 10.12 3.71 -5.21
C ILE A 238 8.61 3.62 -5.44
N VAL A 239 8.16 2.66 -6.25
CA VAL A 239 6.73 2.51 -6.58
C VAL A 239 5.91 2.16 -5.33
N ALA A 240 6.44 1.30 -4.46
CA ALA A 240 5.84 0.99 -3.17
C ALA A 240 5.58 2.23 -2.29
N ILE A 241 6.54 3.16 -2.22
CA ILE A 241 6.34 4.42 -1.47
C ILE A 241 5.30 5.31 -2.16
N VAL A 242 5.36 5.41 -3.48
CA VAL A 242 4.45 6.28 -4.26
C VAL A 242 2.99 5.85 -4.10
N GLY A 243 2.70 4.56 -4.21
CA GLY A 243 1.35 4.03 -4.06
C GLY A 243 0.74 4.44 -2.71
N ASN A 244 1.50 4.24 -1.63
CA ASN A 244 1.01 4.45 -0.27
C ASN A 244 1.21 5.90 0.25
N ALA A 245 1.71 6.83 -0.57
CA ALA A 245 2.20 8.12 -0.11
C ALA A 245 1.14 8.94 0.64
N ALA A 246 -0.13 8.76 0.26
CA ALA A 246 -1.28 9.37 0.94
C ALA A 246 -1.43 8.89 2.39
N GLU A 247 -1.42 7.57 2.58
CA GLU A 247 -1.55 6.96 3.90
C GLU A 247 -0.32 7.26 4.76
N HIS A 248 0.87 7.24 4.15
CA HIS A 248 2.13 7.63 4.81
C HIS A 248 2.06 9.06 5.35
N GLY A 249 1.71 10.01 4.47
CA GLY A 249 1.62 11.42 4.82
C GLY A 249 0.57 11.67 5.89
N GLY A 250 -0.61 11.02 5.78
CA GLY A 250 -1.68 11.10 6.76
C GLY A 250 -1.23 10.62 8.15
N ALA A 251 -0.66 9.42 8.23
CA ALA A 251 -0.18 8.85 9.49
C ALA A 251 0.90 9.71 10.15
N ILE A 252 1.86 10.24 9.38
CA ILE A 252 2.92 11.13 9.91
C ILE A 252 2.35 12.43 10.44
N VAL A 253 1.38 13.02 9.73
CA VAL A 253 0.70 14.24 10.19
C VAL A 253 -0.06 13.96 11.49
N ILE A 254 -0.81 12.87 11.58
CA ILE A 254 -1.55 12.47 12.79
C ILE A 254 -0.60 12.27 13.98
N ALA A 255 0.54 11.59 13.75
CA ALA A 255 1.54 11.38 14.79
C ALA A 255 2.10 12.71 15.33
N ARG A 256 2.43 13.66 14.45
CA ARG A 256 2.92 15.00 14.83
C ARG A 256 1.90 15.81 15.62
N HIS A 257 0.61 15.57 15.42
CA HIS A 257 -0.47 16.19 16.20
C HIS A 257 -0.74 15.49 17.54
N GLY A 258 0.12 14.53 17.93
CA GLY A 258 0.07 13.90 19.25
C GLY A 258 -0.72 12.61 19.31
N ASN A 259 -1.27 12.11 18.19
CA ASN A 259 -2.06 10.88 18.16
C ASN A 259 -1.23 9.70 17.60
N ALA A 260 -0.27 9.23 18.39
CA ALA A 260 0.60 8.12 18.00
C ALA A 260 -0.17 6.79 17.86
N GLU A 261 -1.22 6.59 18.65
CA GLU A 261 -2.08 5.39 18.59
C GLU A 261 -2.71 5.23 17.20
N LEU A 262 -3.45 6.25 16.75
CA LEU A 262 -4.11 6.23 15.44
C LEU A 262 -3.09 6.16 14.29
N ALA A 263 -2.00 6.91 14.39
CA ALA A 263 -0.96 6.91 13.37
C ALA A 263 -0.31 5.53 13.19
N SER A 264 -0.05 4.83 14.31
CA SER A 264 0.53 3.48 14.29
C SER A 264 -0.46 2.46 13.76
N GLU A 265 -1.73 2.58 14.14
CA GLU A 265 -2.83 1.74 13.65
C GLU A 265 -3.00 1.87 12.13
N ILE A 266 -2.95 3.09 11.57
CA ILE A 266 -3.04 3.31 10.12
C ILE A 266 -1.87 2.60 9.40
N ALA A 267 -0.64 2.78 9.87
CA ALA A 267 0.55 2.20 9.24
C ALA A 267 0.53 0.65 9.24
N VAL A 268 0.24 0.04 10.38
CA VAL A 268 0.21 -1.43 10.49
C VAL A 268 -1.02 -2.01 9.77
N SER A 269 -2.15 -1.29 9.77
CA SER A 269 -3.39 -1.79 9.14
C SER A 269 -3.25 -1.83 7.64
N SER A 270 -2.66 -0.77 7.06
CA SER A 270 -2.36 -0.70 5.64
C SER A 270 -1.50 -1.89 5.18
N SER A 271 -0.51 -2.28 5.98
CA SER A 271 0.32 -3.47 5.71
C SER A 271 -0.53 -4.75 5.62
N ALA A 272 -1.48 -4.93 6.54
CA ALA A 272 -2.40 -6.07 6.52
C ALA A 272 -3.39 -5.99 5.35
N GLN A 273 -3.85 -4.80 4.97
CA GLN A 273 -4.72 -4.59 3.79
C GLN A 273 -3.99 -4.98 2.50
N VAL A 274 -2.75 -4.53 2.32
CA VAL A 274 -1.96 -4.89 1.15
C VAL A 274 -1.73 -6.41 1.06
N ALA A 275 -1.43 -7.04 2.19
CA ALA A 275 -1.14 -8.47 2.25
C ALA A 275 -2.39 -9.37 2.11
N LEU A 276 -3.54 -9.01 2.71
CA LEU A 276 -4.73 -9.87 2.71
C LEU A 276 -5.83 -9.45 1.72
N PHE A 277 -5.79 -8.21 1.23
CA PHE A 277 -6.75 -7.70 0.26
C PHE A 277 -6.11 -7.40 -1.08
N VAL A 278 -5.18 -6.44 -1.17
CA VAL A 278 -4.64 -5.97 -2.46
C VAL A 278 -3.94 -7.10 -3.20
N THR A 279 -3.01 -7.80 -2.54
CA THR A 279 -2.22 -8.88 -3.17
C THR A 279 -3.11 -10.02 -3.67
N PRO A 280 -4.02 -10.59 -2.85
CA PRO A 280 -5.02 -11.56 -3.33
C PRO A 280 -5.94 -11.05 -4.43
N ALA A 281 -6.40 -9.80 -4.34
CA ALA A 281 -7.30 -9.22 -5.33
C ALA A 281 -6.60 -9.11 -6.69
N VAL A 282 -5.36 -8.58 -6.72
CA VAL A 282 -4.53 -8.54 -7.94
C VAL A 282 -4.33 -9.94 -8.50
N ALA A 283 -4.01 -10.93 -7.65
CA ALA A 283 -3.81 -12.31 -8.10
C ALA A 283 -5.05 -12.88 -8.79
N LEU A 284 -6.25 -12.70 -8.23
CA LEU A 284 -7.49 -13.18 -8.84
C LEU A 284 -7.87 -12.39 -10.10
N LEU A 285 -7.78 -11.07 -10.05
CA LEU A 285 -8.09 -10.19 -11.18
C LEU A 285 -7.13 -10.37 -12.34
N SER A 286 -5.89 -10.80 -12.08
CA SER A 286 -4.89 -11.07 -13.12
C SER A 286 -5.32 -12.16 -14.11
N PHE A 287 -6.27 -13.04 -13.75
CA PHE A 287 -6.80 -14.05 -14.67
C PHE A 287 -7.64 -13.45 -15.81
N ALA A 288 -8.02 -12.17 -15.73
CA ALA A 288 -8.63 -11.45 -16.84
C ALA A 288 -7.62 -11.07 -17.93
N VAL A 289 -6.31 -11.20 -17.66
CA VAL A 289 -5.21 -10.84 -18.56
C VAL A 289 -4.23 -12.00 -18.66
N THR A 290 -3.40 -12.03 -19.71
CA THR A 290 -2.38 -13.06 -19.92
C THR A 290 -0.99 -12.44 -19.98
N PRO A 291 0.00 -12.93 -19.20
CA PRO A 291 -0.07 -14.05 -18.27
C PRO A 291 -0.74 -13.67 -16.93
N ALA A 292 -1.43 -14.64 -16.31
CA ALA A 292 -1.94 -14.47 -14.95
C ALA A 292 -0.77 -14.41 -13.93
N LEU A 293 -0.92 -13.57 -12.91
CA LEU A 293 0.09 -13.36 -11.88
C LEU A 293 0.25 -14.62 -11.01
N SER A 294 1.46 -15.17 -10.97
CA SER A 294 1.82 -16.13 -9.95
C SER A 294 2.22 -15.40 -8.66
N LEU A 295 1.72 -15.86 -7.51
CA LEU A 295 2.15 -15.39 -6.19
C LEU A 295 3.51 -16.01 -5.79
N ALA A 296 4.40 -16.22 -6.76
CA ALA A 296 5.71 -16.81 -6.59
C ALA A 296 6.73 -15.78 -6.06
N PHE A 297 6.46 -15.17 -4.89
CA PHE A 297 7.36 -14.23 -4.22
C PHE A 297 8.75 -14.85 -3.99
N ARG A 298 9.80 -14.03 -3.97
CA ARG A 298 11.16 -14.47 -3.65
C ARG A 298 11.34 -14.72 -2.16
N PRO A 299 12.32 -15.55 -1.78
CA PRO A 299 12.73 -15.68 -0.39
C PRO A 299 13.04 -14.33 0.26
N VAL A 300 13.67 -13.40 -0.47
CA VAL A 300 13.98 -12.06 0.06
C VAL A 300 12.72 -11.22 0.30
N GLU A 301 11.69 -11.34 -0.54
CA GLU A 301 10.42 -10.60 -0.40
C GLU A 301 9.62 -11.13 0.80
N LEU A 302 9.46 -12.47 0.89
CA LEU A 302 8.78 -13.12 2.01
C LEU A 302 9.53 -12.92 3.34
N GLY A 303 10.85 -13.07 3.29
CA GLY A 303 11.74 -12.86 4.44
C GLY A 303 11.67 -11.44 4.96
N ALA A 304 11.69 -10.43 4.06
CA ALA A 304 11.55 -9.03 4.44
C ALA A 304 10.18 -8.73 5.07
N MET A 305 9.07 -9.19 4.49
CA MET A 305 7.73 -8.99 5.06
C MET A 305 7.60 -9.65 6.44
N GLY A 306 8.06 -10.90 6.58
CA GLY A 306 8.02 -11.63 7.84
C GLY A 306 8.91 -11.00 8.92
N ALA A 307 10.15 -10.66 8.57
CA ALA A 307 11.08 -10.00 9.48
C ALA A 307 10.57 -8.61 9.91
N ALA A 308 9.95 -7.86 9.00
CA ALA A 308 9.32 -6.58 9.33
C ALA A 308 8.19 -6.75 10.34
N ALA A 309 7.31 -7.74 10.14
CA ALA A 309 6.21 -8.02 11.06
C ALA A 309 6.71 -8.39 12.47
N VAL A 310 7.79 -9.19 12.55
CA VAL A 310 8.43 -9.55 13.83
C VAL A 310 9.09 -8.33 14.49
N ALA A 311 9.87 -7.55 13.73
CA ALA A 311 10.55 -6.36 14.26
C ALA A 311 9.57 -5.34 14.83
N VAL A 312 8.47 -5.08 14.12
CA VAL A 312 7.39 -4.21 14.61
C VAL A 312 6.71 -4.82 15.83
N GLY A 313 6.43 -6.12 15.82
CA GLY A 313 5.82 -6.82 16.97
C GLY A 313 6.66 -6.68 18.25
N ILE A 314 7.98 -6.70 18.13
CA ILE A 314 8.92 -6.43 19.24
C ILE A 314 8.85 -4.96 19.65
N ALA A 315 8.90 -4.02 18.69
CA ALA A 315 8.86 -2.58 18.97
C ALA A 315 7.58 -2.15 19.72
N VAL A 316 6.42 -2.69 19.33
CA VAL A 316 5.13 -2.32 19.94
C VAL A 316 4.75 -3.20 21.14
N ALA A 317 5.59 -4.17 21.53
CA ALA A 317 5.29 -5.14 22.59
C ALA A 317 5.00 -4.49 23.95
N ASN A 318 5.59 -3.32 24.21
CA ASN A 318 5.38 -2.58 25.47
C ASN A 318 4.11 -1.72 25.46
N GLY A 319 3.37 -1.65 24.34
CA GLY A 319 2.16 -0.83 24.21
C GLY A 319 2.42 0.67 24.30
N ARG A 320 3.67 1.10 24.09
CA ARG A 320 4.07 2.51 24.07
C ARG A 320 5.01 2.75 22.92
N SER A 321 4.85 3.88 22.24
CA SER A 321 5.77 4.32 21.20
C SER A 321 7.00 4.97 21.81
N ARG A 322 8.20 4.64 21.32
CA ARG A 322 9.42 5.38 21.65
C ARG A 322 10.15 5.83 20.40
N ARG A 323 10.72 7.04 20.45
CA ARG A 323 11.44 7.60 19.29
C ARG A 323 12.61 6.73 18.84
N TRP A 324 13.34 6.14 19.79
CA TRP A 324 14.48 5.28 19.45
C TRP A 324 14.05 3.95 18.81
N GLU A 325 12.90 3.38 19.20
CA GLU A 325 12.33 2.21 18.54
C GLU A 325 11.96 2.58 17.09
N GLY A 326 11.39 3.78 16.88
CA GLY A 326 11.16 4.33 15.54
C GLY A 326 12.45 4.46 14.71
N ALA A 327 13.54 4.96 15.31
CA ALA A 327 14.84 5.03 14.66
C ALA A 327 15.34 3.65 14.21
N VAL A 328 15.20 2.64 15.08
CA VAL A 328 15.59 1.25 14.79
C VAL A 328 14.77 0.69 13.62
N LEU A 329 13.45 0.96 13.56
CA LEU A 329 12.61 0.52 12.45
C LEU A 329 13.02 1.19 11.12
N VAL A 330 13.36 2.48 11.12
CA VAL A 330 13.87 3.16 9.92
C VAL A 330 15.22 2.58 9.48
N VAL A 331 16.13 2.28 10.42
CA VAL A 331 17.41 1.62 10.10
C VAL A 331 17.17 0.21 9.54
N ALA A 332 16.22 -0.54 10.10
CA ALA A 332 15.81 -1.84 9.56
C ALA A 332 15.26 -1.72 8.14
N TYR A 333 14.46 -0.69 7.84
CA TYR A 333 14.00 -0.41 6.47
C TYR A 333 15.17 -0.18 5.52
N LEU A 334 16.14 0.66 5.90
CA LEU A 334 17.33 0.92 5.09
C LEU A 334 18.16 -0.35 4.84
N ALA A 335 18.25 -1.25 5.81
CA ALA A 335 18.90 -2.55 5.63
C ALA A 335 18.14 -3.41 4.60
N VAL A 336 16.80 -3.42 4.63
CA VAL A 336 16.00 -4.12 3.61
C VAL A 336 16.17 -3.47 2.23
N VAL A 337 16.21 -2.15 2.13
CA VAL A 337 16.51 -1.43 0.88
C VAL A 337 17.87 -1.86 0.33
N GLY A 338 18.91 -1.96 1.18
CA GLY A 338 20.21 -2.48 0.79
C GLY A 338 20.17 -3.92 0.29
N ALA A 339 19.38 -4.79 0.94
CA ALA A 339 19.19 -6.17 0.49
C ALA A 339 18.46 -6.25 -0.87
N PHE A 340 17.42 -5.44 -1.07
CA PHE A 340 16.70 -5.35 -2.34
C PHE A 340 17.57 -4.84 -3.48
N LEU A 341 18.45 -3.88 -3.18
CA LEU A 341 19.42 -3.36 -4.14
C LEU A 341 20.43 -4.45 -4.54
N ALA A 342 20.92 -5.22 -3.57
CA ALA A 342 21.91 -6.28 -3.81
C ALA A 342 21.35 -7.48 -4.58
N VAL A 343 20.06 -7.81 -4.42
CA VAL A 343 19.44 -8.97 -5.08
C VAL A 343 19.18 -8.73 -6.57
N GLY A 344 18.80 -7.51 -6.96
CA GLY A 344 18.53 -7.20 -8.37
C GLY A 344 17.27 -7.87 -8.94
N ASP A 345 17.18 -7.96 -10.27
CA ASP A 345 16.12 -8.66 -11.00
C ASP A 345 16.33 -10.18 -10.99
N ARG A 346 15.24 -10.93 -11.29
CA ARG A 346 15.29 -12.39 -11.48
C ARG A 346 15.78 -12.77 -12.87
#